data_AF-A0A8H6XB86-F1
#
_entry.id   AF-A0A8H6XB86-F1
#
_cell.length_a   1.000
_cell.length_b   1.000
_cell.length_c   1.000
_cell.angle_alpha   90.00
_cell.angle_beta   90.00
_cell.angle_gamma   90.00
#
_symmetry.space_group_name_H-M   'P 1'
#
loop_
_entity.id
_entity.type
_entity.pdbx_description
1 polymer ?
#
loop_
_entity_poly.entity_id
_entity_poly.type
_entity_poly.pdbx_seq_one_letter_code
_entity_poly.pdbx_strand_id
1 'polypeptide(L)'
;MMPYPMIPPTGKTWALPSSEEIGLDPDGLNAWNLLLSAEAAALALPVSSAKYQDKLVAVRLVAWFLKDFWDHGWSTAFRRLISDINSCNCVSESLGEAKLLEERHENVFRLGLGLRDHLFRIFFSRSEPSTTTRESLSPSASWPLPSYEQYKADIVKGVANAKPEEGRTHSQAKADALFRDGYKCVMTGLYDTDTLMNFCEFRAKAKAEGAWNIGTEVAHIFLNGARSDSEYTASAKALLSLFGLESMADKLLGNRANNLFNVMTLCEAIPGEEHAYKLVPRDPHIFFQSIPTPPKQIKFAVDPQSAIDSEVPLDLPSP
;
A
#
# COMPACT_ATOMS: atom_id res chain seq x y z
N MET A 1 -6.18 12.85 18.77
CA MET A 1 -6.02 13.03 17.31
C MET A 1 -7.13 13.96 16.88
N MET A 2 -6.85 15.17 16.38
CA MET A 2 -7.93 16.07 15.97
C MET A 2 -8.57 15.54 14.68
N PRO A 3 -9.90 15.32 14.62
CA PRO A 3 -10.55 14.93 13.40
C PRO A 3 -10.57 16.14 12.48
N TYR A 4 -9.73 16.13 11.44
CA TYR A 4 -9.98 17.02 10.31
C TYR A 4 -11.28 16.54 9.64
N PRO A 5 -12.34 17.35 9.58
CA PRO A 5 -13.54 16.98 8.84
C PRO A 5 -13.19 16.99 7.35
N MET A 6 -12.78 15.83 6.85
CA MET A 6 -12.56 15.56 5.42
C MET A 6 -13.91 15.29 4.72
N ILE A 7 -14.97 15.99 5.10
CA ILE A 7 -16.20 16.09 4.33
C ILE A 7 -16.44 17.58 4.19
N PRO A 8 -16.13 18.21 3.05
CA PRO A 8 -16.42 19.61 2.87
C PRO A 8 -17.94 19.77 2.93
N PRO A 9 -18.44 20.78 3.65
CA PRO A 9 -19.82 21.20 3.49
C PRO A 9 -20.08 21.45 2.00
N THR A 10 -21.22 20.96 1.53
CA THR A 10 -21.65 20.96 0.14
C THR A 10 -21.32 22.29 -0.54
N GLY A 11 -20.38 22.29 -1.49
CA GLY A 11 -20.00 23.45 -2.31
C GLY A 11 -18.56 23.95 -2.14
N LYS A 12 -17.78 23.49 -1.16
CA LYS A 12 -16.34 23.83 -1.08
C LYS A 12 -15.49 22.89 -1.94
N THR A 13 -14.80 23.46 -2.92
CA THR A 13 -13.70 22.79 -3.64
C THR A 13 -12.59 22.44 -2.65
N TRP A 14 -12.09 21.21 -2.72
CA TRP A 14 -11.04 20.64 -1.86
C TRP A 14 -9.64 21.27 -2.07
N ALA A 15 -9.54 22.59 -2.14
CA ALA A 15 -8.26 23.27 -2.33
C ALA A 15 -7.30 23.01 -1.17
N LEU A 16 -5.99 23.02 -1.46
CA LEU A 16 -4.97 22.97 -0.43
C LEU A 16 -5.08 24.21 0.49
N PRO A 17 -4.86 24.05 1.81
CA PRO A 17 -4.79 25.19 2.72
C PRO A 17 -3.72 26.20 2.31
N SER A 18 -3.97 27.47 2.61
CA SER A 18 -3.00 28.53 2.42
C SER A 18 -1.74 28.30 3.27
N SER A 19 -0.61 28.87 2.85
CA SER A 19 0.66 28.71 3.56
C SER A 19 0.62 29.24 5.00
N GLU A 20 -0.26 30.20 5.29
CA GLU A 20 -0.48 30.75 6.64
C GLU A 20 -1.14 29.74 7.60
N GLU A 21 -1.87 28.75 7.08
CA GLU A 21 -2.65 27.77 7.88
C GLU A 21 -1.84 26.51 8.24
N ILE A 22 -0.70 26.29 7.59
CA ILE A 22 -0.03 24.98 7.54
C ILE A 22 1.08 24.80 8.59
N GLY A 23 1.62 25.90 9.12
CA GLY A 23 2.56 25.87 10.26
C GLY A 23 3.87 25.10 10.01
N LEU A 24 4.33 25.01 8.77
CA LEU A 24 5.59 24.37 8.38
C LEU A 24 6.81 25.24 8.73
N ASP A 25 8.00 24.62 8.78
CA ASP A 25 9.27 25.34 8.81
C ASP A 25 9.55 26.07 7.47
N PRO A 26 10.57 26.96 7.40
CA PRO A 26 10.83 27.72 6.18
C PRO A 26 11.05 26.87 4.92
N ASP A 27 11.72 25.72 5.06
CA ASP A 27 11.96 24.81 3.93
C ASP A 27 10.66 24.13 3.47
N GLY A 28 9.84 23.68 4.42
CA GLY A 28 8.52 23.13 4.17
C GLY A 28 7.57 24.16 3.56
N LEU A 29 7.60 25.41 4.00
CA LEU A 29 6.80 26.51 3.42
C LEU A 29 7.20 26.79 1.98
N ASN A 30 8.50 26.75 1.64
CA ASN A 30 8.95 26.91 0.26
C ASN A 30 8.43 25.77 -0.64
N ALA A 31 8.53 24.52 -0.17
CA ALA A 31 7.96 23.37 -0.85
C ALA A 31 6.43 23.50 -1.00
N TRP A 32 5.73 23.95 0.05
CA TRP A 32 4.28 24.15 0.06
C TRP A 32 3.82 25.19 -0.96
N ASN A 33 4.52 26.32 -1.07
CA ASN A 33 4.20 27.36 -2.06
C ASN A 33 4.31 26.86 -3.50
N LEU A 34 5.29 25.99 -3.79
CA LEU A 34 5.38 25.33 -5.10
C LEU A 34 4.17 24.42 -5.36
N LEU A 35 3.73 23.67 -4.34
CA LEU A 35 2.55 22.81 -4.44
C LEU A 35 1.25 23.61 -4.64
N LEU A 36 1.08 24.75 -3.95
CA LEU A 36 -0.06 25.65 -4.16
C LEU A 36 -0.09 26.20 -5.59
N SER A 37 1.08 26.63 -6.10
CA SER A 37 1.20 27.10 -7.48
C SER A 37 0.87 25.99 -8.49
N ALA A 38 1.35 24.77 -8.26
CA ALA A 38 1.05 23.61 -9.10
C ALA A 38 -0.43 23.18 -9.02
N GLU A 39 -1.07 23.30 -7.85
CA GLU A 39 -2.52 23.06 -7.71
C GLU A 39 -3.34 24.05 -8.52
N ALA A 40 -3.01 25.34 -8.42
CA ALA A 40 -3.67 26.38 -9.22
C ALA A 40 -3.53 26.10 -10.73
N ALA A 41 -2.35 25.67 -11.18
CA ALA A 41 -2.13 25.26 -12.57
C ALA A 41 -2.96 24.03 -12.96
N ALA A 42 -3.04 23.01 -12.09
CA ALA A 42 -3.85 21.82 -12.33
C ALA A 42 -5.35 22.13 -12.41
N LEU A 43 -5.85 23.05 -11.56
CA LEU A 43 -7.25 23.51 -11.57
C LEU A 43 -7.59 24.34 -12.81
N ALA A 44 -6.62 25.04 -13.40
CA ALA A 44 -6.81 25.82 -14.63
C ALA A 44 -6.90 24.95 -15.89
N LEU A 45 -6.49 23.68 -15.82
CA LEU A 45 -6.60 22.77 -16.96
C LEU A 45 -8.07 22.44 -17.23
N PRO A 46 -8.47 22.32 -18.52
CA PRO A 46 -9.81 21.86 -18.86
C PRO A 46 -10.04 20.47 -18.27
N VAL A 47 -11.27 20.23 -17.79
CA VAL A 47 -11.66 18.93 -17.24
C VAL A 47 -11.45 17.87 -18.32
N SER A 48 -10.41 17.07 -18.15
CA SER A 48 -10.09 15.95 -19.03
C SER A 48 -11.22 14.92 -18.99
N SER A 49 -11.40 14.19 -20.10
CA SER A 49 -12.29 13.02 -20.15
C SER A 49 -11.81 11.86 -19.27
N ALA A 50 -10.58 11.91 -18.77
CA ALA A 50 -10.12 10.97 -17.75
C ALA A 50 -11.01 11.07 -16.51
N LYS A 51 -11.40 9.91 -15.97
CA LYS A 51 -12.28 9.80 -14.80
C LYS A 51 -11.78 10.63 -13.60
N TYR A 52 -10.48 10.91 -13.55
CA TYR A 52 -9.84 11.72 -12.52
C TYR A 52 -8.95 12.80 -13.14
N GLN A 53 -8.90 13.97 -12.51
CA GLN A 53 -7.90 15.00 -12.80
C GLN A 53 -6.55 14.56 -12.22
N ASP A 54 -5.84 13.68 -12.93
CA ASP A 54 -4.60 13.04 -12.45
C ASP A 54 -3.58 14.03 -11.87
N LYS A 55 -3.39 15.18 -12.51
CA LYS A 55 -2.48 16.24 -12.05
C LYS A 55 -2.92 16.85 -10.70
N LEU A 56 -4.23 17.05 -10.52
CA LEU A 56 -4.79 17.55 -9.27
C LEU A 56 -4.66 16.52 -8.14
N VAL A 57 -4.92 15.24 -8.43
CA VAL A 57 -4.72 14.17 -7.46
C VAL A 57 -3.25 14.06 -7.07
N ALA A 58 -2.34 14.14 -8.05
CA ALA A 58 -0.90 14.05 -7.82
C ALA A 58 -0.39 15.15 -6.87
N VAL A 59 -0.72 16.43 -7.14
CA VAL A 59 -0.24 17.53 -6.30
C VAL A 59 -0.79 17.45 -4.88
N ARG A 60 -2.08 17.09 -4.73
CA ARG A 60 -2.71 16.95 -3.41
C ARG A 60 -2.14 15.79 -2.61
N LEU A 61 -1.79 14.69 -3.27
CA LEU A 61 -1.14 13.57 -2.61
C LEU A 61 0.23 13.96 -2.04
N VAL A 62 1.04 14.71 -2.81
CA VAL A 62 2.34 15.21 -2.33
C VAL A 62 2.16 16.15 -1.15
N ALA A 63 1.22 17.09 -1.25
CA ALA A 63 0.91 18.03 -0.16
C ALA A 63 0.42 17.32 1.10
N TRP A 64 -0.44 16.31 0.95
CA TRP A 64 -0.91 15.51 2.08
C TRP A 64 0.25 14.82 2.80
N PHE A 65 1.16 14.15 2.08
CA PHE A 65 2.34 13.53 2.69
C PHE A 65 3.26 14.55 3.38
N LEU A 66 3.48 15.72 2.75
CA LEU A 66 4.32 16.75 3.32
C LEU A 66 3.76 17.24 4.67
N LYS A 67 2.45 17.47 4.75
CA LYS A 67 1.77 17.87 5.98
C LYS A 67 1.75 16.76 7.02
N ASP A 68 1.44 15.54 6.59
CA ASP A 68 1.37 14.37 7.47
C ASP A 68 2.73 14.09 8.14
N PHE A 69 3.81 14.11 7.37
CA PHE A 69 5.17 13.89 7.89
C PHE A 69 5.60 14.99 8.86
N TRP A 70 5.16 16.23 8.64
CA TRP A 70 5.38 17.33 9.57
C TRP A 70 4.64 17.12 10.89
N ASP A 71 3.33 16.87 10.80
CA ASP A 71 2.46 16.73 11.98
C ASP A 71 2.87 15.57 12.88
N HIS A 72 3.43 14.50 12.30
CA HIS A 72 3.90 13.33 13.04
C HIS A 72 5.37 13.39 13.45
N GLY A 73 6.06 14.51 13.19
CA GLY A 73 7.46 14.69 13.57
C GLY A 73 8.44 13.75 12.87
N TRP A 74 8.07 13.21 11.69
CA TRP A 74 8.90 12.29 10.92
C TRP A 74 9.98 13.03 10.14
N SER A 75 10.91 13.64 10.88
CA SER A 75 11.93 14.55 10.34
C SER A 75 12.70 13.98 9.14
N THR A 76 13.03 12.69 9.11
CA THR A 76 13.73 12.06 7.98
C THR A 76 12.86 11.97 6.73
N ALA A 77 11.62 11.47 6.85
CA ALA A 77 10.69 11.34 5.72
C ALA A 77 10.28 12.73 5.19
N PHE A 78 10.01 13.66 6.12
CA PHE A 78 9.74 15.05 5.84
C PHE A 78 10.88 15.72 5.04
N ARG A 79 12.12 15.64 5.54
CA ARG A 79 13.30 16.20 4.85
C ARG A 79 13.54 15.56 3.49
N ARG A 80 13.31 14.25 3.37
CA ARG A 80 13.45 13.55 2.10
C ARG A 80 12.42 14.05 1.09
N LEU A 81 11.16 14.17 1.49
CA LEU A 81 10.11 14.68 0.62
C LEU A 81 10.33 16.13 0.23
N ILE A 82 10.78 16.99 1.16
CA ILE A 82 11.22 18.35 0.85
C ILE A 82 12.34 18.33 -0.20
N SER A 83 13.34 17.47 -0.05
CA SER A 83 14.42 17.35 -1.04
C SER A 83 13.89 16.94 -2.41
N ASP A 84 12.96 15.99 -2.47
CA ASP A 84 12.36 15.54 -3.72
C ASP A 84 11.49 16.66 -4.36
N ILE A 85 10.73 17.43 -3.57
CA ILE A 85 9.98 18.60 -4.06
C ILE A 85 10.92 19.71 -4.54
N ASN A 86 11.97 20.01 -3.78
CA ASN A 86 12.95 21.03 -4.16
C ASN A 86 13.71 20.64 -5.44
N SER A 87 13.92 19.35 -5.67
CA SER A 87 14.50 18.87 -6.94
C SER A 87 13.63 19.21 -8.16
N CYS A 88 12.32 19.43 -7.98
CA CYS A 88 11.43 19.87 -9.06
C CYS A 88 11.77 21.30 -9.53
N ASN A 89 12.48 22.10 -8.73
CA ASN A 89 12.97 23.43 -9.11
C ASN A 89 14.22 23.39 -9.99
N CYS A 90 14.92 22.25 -10.08
CA CYS A 90 16.14 22.10 -10.87
C CYS A 90 15.81 21.97 -12.36
N VAL A 91 15.47 23.10 -12.99
CA VAL A 91 15.14 23.22 -14.42
C VAL A 91 16.23 24.00 -15.16
N SER A 92 16.47 23.69 -16.43
CA SER A 92 17.46 24.38 -17.26
C SER A 92 17.11 25.87 -17.43
N GLU A 93 18.02 26.77 -17.05
CA GLU A 93 17.88 28.24 -17.15
C GLU A 93 17.70 28.78 -18.57
N SER A 94 17.82 27.93 -19.60
CA SER A 94 17.69 28.33 -21.01
C SER A 94 16.24 28.65 -21.44
N LEU A 95 15.26 28.36 -20.59
CA LEU A 95 13.84 28.61 -20.84
C LEU A 95 13.38 29.95 -20.26
N GLY A 96 12.40 30.60 -20.91
CA GLY A 96 11.74 31.77 -20.33
C GLY A 96 10.96 31.42 -19.05
N GLU A 97 10.76 32.40 -18.16
CA GLU A 97 10.15 32.20 -16.83
C GLU A 97 8.82 31.43 -16.84
N ALA A 98 7.93 31.72 -17.80
CA ALA A 98 6.66 31.03 -17.92
C ALA A 98 6.83 29.52 -18.20
N LYS A 99 7.77 29.17 -19.08
CA LYS A 99 8.07 27.76 -19.41
C LYS A 99 8.80 27.07 -18.26
N LEU A 100 9.68 27.78 -17.56
CA LEU A 100 10.32 27.27 -16.35
C LEU A 100 9.29 26.89 -15.29
N LEU A 101 8.29 27.75 -15.07
CA LEU A 101 7.25 27.50 -14.08
C LEU A 101 6.38 26.29 -14.48
N GLU A 102 5.98 26.20 -15.75
CA GLU A 102 5.24 25.05 -16.27
C GLU A 102 6.01 23.73 -16.09
N GLU A 103 7.32 23.72 -16.36
CA GLU A 103 8.16 22.54 -16.17
C GLU A 103 8.30 22.14 -14.70
N ARG A 104 8.40 23.13 -13.79
CA ARG A 104 8.38 22.87 -12.34
C ARG A 104 7.08 22.21 -11.90
N HIS A 105 5.93 22.70 -12.39
CA HIS A 105 4.64 22.09 -12.10
C HIS A 105 4.54 20.67 -12.66
N GLU A 106 5.02 20.45 -13.88
CA GLU A 106 5.04 19.11 -14.49
C GLU A 106 5.92 18.12 -13.69
N ASN A 107 7.05 18.57 -13.15
CA ASN A 107 7.88 17.76 -12.27
C ASN A 107 7.16 17.40 -10.96
N VAL A 108 6.42 18.34 -10.37
CA VAL A 108 5.58 18.07 -9.19
C VAL A 108 4.49 17.05 -9.49
N PHE A 109 3.81 17.18 -10.64
CA PHE A 109 2.81 16.20 -11.06
C PHE A 109 3.43 14.81 -11.23
N ARG A 110 4.60 14.71 -11.86
CA ARG A 110 5.33 13.45 -12.03
C ARG A 110 5.72 12.83 -10.70
N LEU A 111 6.18 13.64 -9.74
CA LEU A 111 6.49 13.18 -8.38
C LEU A 111 5.24 12.60 -7.70
N GLY A 112 4.12 13.32 -7.73
CA GLY A 112 2.87 12.87 -7.13
C GLY A 112 2.31 11.61 -7.78
N LEU A 113 2.37 11.51 -9.11
CA LEU A 113 2.00 10.29 -9.84
C LEU A 113 2.93 9.11 -9.49
N GLY A 114 4.23 9.36 -9.33
CA GLY A 114 5.18 8.33 -8.89
C GLY A 114 4.88 7.82 -7.48
N LEU A 115 4.54 8.71 -6.54
CA LEU A 115 4.10 8.33 -5.19
C LEU A 115 2.80 7.53 -5.23
N ARG A 116 1.82 8.00 -6.00
CA ARG A 116 0.55 7.30 -6.23
C ARG A 116 0.78 5.89 -6.76
N ASP A 117 1.59 5.76 -7.80
CA ASP A 117 1.92 4.48 -8.41
C ASP A 117 2.72 3.61 -7.45
N HIS A 118 3.56 4.15 -6.57
CA HIS A 118 4.27 3.38 -5.55
C HIS A 118 3.32 2.83 -4.49
N LEU A 119 2.39 3.65 -3.99
CA LEU A 119 1.34 3.21 -3.06
C LEU A 119 0.50 2.11 -3.71
N PHE A 120 0.08 2.34 -4.95
CA PHE A 120 -0.75 1.41 -5.71
C PHE A 120 -0.01 0.18 -6.22
N ARG A 121 1.31 0.23 -6.39
CA ARG A 121 2.12 -0.92 -6.78
C ARG A 121 1.97 -2.06 -5.78
N ILE A 122 1.87 -1.75 -4.49
CA ILE A 122 1.59 -2.75 -3.45
C ILE A 122 0.28 -3.50 -3.76
N PHE A 123 -0.70 -2.83 -4.36
CA PHE A 123 -1.99 -3.39 -4.72
C PHE A 123 -2.03 -4.02 -6.13
N PHE A 124 -1.16 -3.60 -7.07
CA PHE A 124 -1.22 -3.99 -8.49
C PHE A 124 -0.10 -4.89 -9.00
N SER A 125 0.93 -5.21 -8.21
CA SER A 125 2.17 -5.86 -8.68
C SER A 125 2.04 -7.25 -9.32
N ARG A 126 0.86 -7.81 -9.62
CA ARG A 126 0.74 -9.16 -10.20
C ARG A 126 -0.31 -9.39 -11.28
N SER A 127 -0.73 -8.37 -12.02
CA SER A 127 -1.73 -8.59 -13.08
C SER A 127 -1.20 -9.18 -14.39
N GLU A 128 0.11 -9.34 -14.62
CA GLU A 128 0.58 -10.01 -15.85
C GLU A 128 1.69 -11.05 -15.63
N PRO A 129 1.52 -12.28 -16.15
CA PRO A 129 2.57 -13.28 -16.21
C PRO A 129 3.55 -12.92 -17.34
N SER A 130 4.77 -12.51 -16.98
CA SER A 130 5.85 -12.33 -17.96
C SER A 130 6.20 -13.67 -18.62
N THR A 131 5.80 -13.84 -19.88
CA THR A 131 6.23 -14.94 -20.72
C THR A 131 7.62 -14.65 -21.29
N THR A 132 8.67 -15.16 -20.64
CA THR A 132 9.96 -15.35 -21.31
C THR A 132 10.53 -16.70 -20.91
N THR A 133 10.28 -17.67 -21.78
CA THR A 133 10.72 -19.07 -21.69
C THR A 133 12.21 -19.16 -22.00
N ARG A 134 12.99 -19.85 -21.17
CA ARG A 134 14.33 -20.32 -21.53
C ARG A 134 14.46 -21.77 -21.08
N GLU A 135 14.36 -22.68 -22.03
CA GLU A 135 14.48 -24.12 -21.82
C GLU A 135 15.93 -24.52 -21.58
N SER A 136 16.15 -25.38 -20.58
CA SER A 136 17.38 -26.16 -20.43
C SER A 136 17.02 -27.52 -19.84
N LEU A 137 17.32 -28.57 -20.61
CA LEU A 137 17.05 -29.97 -20.29
C LEU A 137 18.26 -30.62 -19.60
N SER A 138 18.03 -31.36 -18.51
CA SER A 138 18.82 -32.55 -18.15
C SER A 138 18.05 -33.45 -17.16
N PRO A 139 18.03 -34.79 -17.32
CA PRO A 139 17.22 -35.69 -16.52
C PRO A 139 18.04 -36.38 -15.40
N SER A 140 17.46 -36.49 -14.21
CA SER A 140 17.85 -37.51 -13.23
C SER A 140 16.63 -37.96 -12.43
N ALA A 141 16.52 -39.26 -12.27
CA ALA A 141 15.37 -39.97 -11.74
C ALA A 141 15.15 -39.73 -10.24
N SER A 142 14.07 -39.04 -9.91
CA SER A 142 13.33 -39.19 -8.66
C SER A 142 11.84 -39.25 -9.00
N TRP A 143 11.05 -39.85 -8.12
CA TRP A 143 9.58 -39.92 -8.21
C TRP A 143 9.01 -38.60 -8.74
N PRO A 144 8.01 -38.60 -9.64
CA PRO A 144 7.56 -37.36 -10.25
C PRO A 144 6.92 -36.49 -9.18
N LEU A 145 7.72 -35.55 -8.65
CA LEU A 145 7.17 -34.38 -8.00
C LEU A 145 6.23 -33.73 -9.04
N PRO A 146 5.03 -33.30 -8.65
CA PRO A 146 4.19 -32.51 -9.54
C PRO A 146 5.06 -31.35 -10.05
N SER A 147 5.20 -31.24 -11.38
CA SER A 147 6.00 -30.17 -11.95
C SER A 147 5.45 -28.81 -11.49
N TYR A 148 6.32 -27.81 -11.30
CA TYR A 148 5.91 -26.44 -10.97
C TYR A 148 4.72 -25.97 -11.78
N GLU A 149 4.79 -26.20 -13.08
CA GLU A 149 3.83 -25.72 -14.05
C GLU A 149 2.49 -26.43 -13.88
N GLN A 150 2.49 -27.69 -13.43
CA GLN A 150 1.28 -28.42 -13.10
C GLN A 150 0.65 -27.90 -11.81
N TYR A 151 1.44 -27.63 -10.77
CA TYR A 151 0.95 -27.01 -9.53
C TYR A 151 0.43 -25.58 -9.77
N LYS A 152 1.15 -24.80 -10.58
CA LYS A 152 0.74 -23.47 -11.02
C LYS A 152 -0.52 -23.52 -11.87
N ALA A 153 -0.63 -24.47 -12.81
CA ALA A 153 -1.84 -24.67 -13.59
C ALA A 153 -3.01 -25.06 -12.70
N ASP A 154 -2.80 -25.91 -11.69
CA ASP A 154 -3.82 -26.33 -10.73
C ASP A 154 -4.29 -25.18 -9.84
N ILE A 155 -3.39 -24.27 -9.44
CA ILE A 155 -3.77 -23.06 -8.70
C ILE A 155 -4.42 -22.03 -9.60
N VAL A 156 -3.91 -21.76 -10.80
CA VAL A 156 -4.56 -20.83 -11.74
C VAL A 156 -5.94 -21.36 -12.12
N LYS A 157 -6.07 -22.67 -12.33
CA LYS A 157 -7.35 -23.36 -12.53
C LYS A 157 -8.20 -23.29 -11.27
N GLY A 158 -7.62 -23.41 -10.08
CA GLY A 158 -8.30 -23.26 -8.79
C GLY A 158 -8.83 -21.84 -8.55
N VAL A 159 -8.06 -20.82 -8.91
CA VAL A 159 -8.40 -19.39 -8.78
C VAL A 159 -9.42 -18.98 -9.85
N ALA A 160 -9.25 -19.44 -11.09
CA ALA A 160 -10.15 -19.13 -12.21
C ALA A 160 -11.47 -19.91 -12.16
N ASN A 161 -11.45 -21.16 -11.66
CA ASN A 161 -12.65 -21.99 -11.49
C ASN A 161 -13.17 -22.01 -10.04
N ALA A 162 -12.60 -21.21 -9.14
CA ALA A 162 -13.20 -20.98 -7.84
C ALA A 162 -14.57 -20.34 -8.09
N LYS A 163 -15.63 -21.14 -8.04
CA LYS A 163 -16.97 -20.62 -7.89
C LYS A 163 -16.93 -19.62 -6.75
N PRO A 164 -17.56 -18.45 -6.92
CA PRO A 164 -17.68 -17.56 -5.80
C PRO A 164 -18.53 -18.28 -4.74
N GLU A 165 -18.15 -18.08 -3.48
CA GLU A 165 -19.08 -18.02 -2.33
C GLU A 165 -19.09 -19.23 -1.38
N GLU A 166 -18.74 -18.91 -0.12
CA GLU A 166 -18.87 -19.66 1.13
C GLU A 166 -17.99 -20.92 1.32
N GLY A 167 -17.16 -20.91 2.37
CA GLY A 167 -16.48 -22.11 2.87
C GLY A 167 -14.99 -22.28 2.56
N ARG A 168 -14.31 -21.25 2.01
CA ARG A 168 -12.84 -21.35 1.81
C ARG A 168 -12.14 -21.53 3.16
N THR A 169 -11.38 -22.61 3.30
CA THR A 169 -10.64 -22.90 4.53
C THR A 169 -9.42 -22.00 4.64
N HIS A 170 -8.90 -21.83 5.87
CA HIS A 170 -7.66 -21.09 6.11
C HIS A 170 -6.49 -21.65 5.28
N SER A 171 -6.37 -22.98 5.18
CA SER A 171 -5.33 -23.64 4.38
C SER A 171 -5.43 -23.31 2.89
N GLN A 172 -6.65 -23.27 2.32
CA GLN A 172 -6.84 -22.85 0.93
C GLN A 172 -6.48 -21.39 0.72
N ALA A 173 -6.87 -20.51 1.65
CA ALA A 173 -6.51 -19.10 1.61
C ALA A 173 -4.98 -18.90 1.65
N LYS A 174 -4.28 -19.70 2.47
CA LYS A 174 -2.81 -19.70 2.57
C LYS A 174 -2.14 -20.16 1.29
N ALA A 175 -2.61 -21.25 0.69
CA ALA A 175 -2.06 -21.72 -0.57
C ALA A 175 -2.21 -20.68 -1.69
N ASP A 176 -3.40 -20.07 -1.81
CA ASP A 176 -3.68 -19.02 -2.79
C ASP A 176 -2.82 -17.76 -2.52
N ALA A 177 -2.72 -17.33 -1.26
CA ALA A 177 -1.91 -16.18 -0.86
C ALA A 177 -0.42 -16.41 -1.15
N LEU A 178 0.11 -17.59 -0.79
CA LEU A 178 1.48 -17.97 -1.09
C LEU A 178 1.74 -17.96 -2.59
N PHE A 179 0.85 -18.55 -3.38
CA PHE A 179 0.96 -18.49 -4.83
C PHE A 179 1.02 -17.05 -5.34
N ARG A 180 0.08 -16.21 -4.89
CA ARG A 180 0.00 -14.78 -5.20
C ARG A 180 1.23 -14.02 -4.71
N ASP A 181 1.91 -14.45 -3.68
CA ASP A 181 3.06 -13.74 -3.10
C ASP A 181 4.41 -14.31 -3.58
N GLY A 182 4.38 -15.31 -4.49
CA GLY A 182 5.58 -15.94 -5.03
C GLY A 182 6.25 -16.89 -4.04
N TYR A 183 5.43 -17.47 -3.16
CA TYR A 183 5.79 -18.37 -2.07
C TYR A 183 6.74 -17.72 -1.07
N LYS A 184 6.55 -16.42 -0.86
CA LYS A 184 7.36 -15.61 0.03
C LYS A 184 6.46 -14.86 1.00
N CYS A 185 7.00 -14.57 2.18
CA CYS A 185 6.43 -13.53 3.02
C CYS A 185 6.49 -12.19 2.29
N VAL A 186 5.37 -11.47 2.20
CA VAL A 186 5.30 -10.20 1.45
C VAL A 186 6.17 -9.10 2.05
N MET A 187 6.39 -9.15 3.37
CA MET A 187 7.19 -8.14 4.08
C MET A 187 8.69 -8.45 4.03
N THR A 188 9.06 -9.71 4.25
CA THR A 188 10.48 -10.09 4.38
C THR A 188 11.05 -10.59 3.07
N GLY A 189 10.24 -11.03 2.11
CA GLY A 189 10.70 -11.65 0.87
C GLY A 189 11.38 -13.02 1.06
N LEU A 190 11.37 -13.56 2.29
CA LEU A 190 11.87 -14.90 2.60
C LEU A 190 10.87 -15.95 2.11
N TYR A 191 11.40 -17.09 1.66
CA TYR A 191 10.57 -18.18 1.13
C TYR A 191 9.83 -18.92 2.23
N ASP A 192 8.65 -19.42 1.92
CA ASP A 192 7.89 -20.27 2.82
C ASP A 192 8.57 -21.65 3.00
N THR A 193 8.68 -22.09 4.26
CA THR A 193 9.36 -23.35 4.63
C THR A 193 8.72 -24.56 3.97
N ASP A 194 7.40 -24.69 4.02
CA ASP A 194 6.69 -25.84 3.46
C ASP A 194 6.87 -25.90 1.93
N THR A 195 6.87 -24.73 1.28
CA THR A 195 7.16 -24.65 -0.14
C THR A 195 8.58 -25.15 -0.48
N LEU A 196 9.62 -24.72 0.25
CA LEU A 196 11.00 -25.19 -0.02
C LEU A 196 11.22 -26.69 0.25
N MET A 197 10.43 -27.25 1.17
CA MET A 197 10.50 -28.67 1.51
C MET A 197 9.84 -29.52 0.42
N ASN A 198 8.69 -29.06 -0.10
CA ASN A 198 7.90 -29.82 -1.06
C ASN A 198 8.31 -29.60 -2.52
N PHE A 199 8.98 -28.48 -2.87
CA PHE A 199 9.30 -28.13 -4.25
C PHE A 199 10.79 -27.79 -4.42
N CYS A 200 11.55 -28.69 -5.08
CA CYS A 200 13.00 -28.58 -5.22
C CYS A 200 13.47 -27.37 -6.04
N GLU A 201 12.68 -26.93 -7.02
CA GLU A 201 12.96 -25.74 -7.83
C GLU A 201 13.02 -24.45 -7.01
N PHE A 202 12.18 -24.31 -5.98
CA PHE A 202 12.19 -23.15 -5.10
C PHE A 202 13.40 -23.17 -4.19
N ARG A 203 13.90 -24.35 -3.81
CA ARG A 203 15.16 -24.48 -3.08
C ARG A 203 16.35 -23.99 -3.93
N ALA A 204 16.35 -24.34 -5.22
CA ALA A 204 17.37 -23.85 -6.15
C ALA A 204 17.29 -22.33 -6.33
N LYS A 205 16.07 -21.77 -6.50
CA LYS A 205 15.85 -20.31 -6.58
C LYS A 205 16.27 -19.58 -5.30
N ALA A 206 15.85 -20.07 -4.13
CA ALA A 206 16.23 -19.50 -2.85
C ALA A 206 17.75 -19.48 -2.66
N LYS A 207 18.43 -20.58 -3.01
CA LYS A 207 19.89 -20.66 -2.98
C LYS A 207 20.55 -19.67 -3.94
N ALA A 208 20.04 -19.54 -5.16
CA ALA A 208 20.56 -18.58 -6.15
C ALA A 208 20.36 -17.12 -5.71
N GLU A 209 19.27 -16.83 -4.99
CA GLU A 209 18.97 -15.51 -4.44
C GLU A 209 19.64 -15.22 -3.09
N GLY A 210 20.35 -16.19 -2.50
CA GLY A 210 20.86 -16.11 -1.13
C GLY A 210 19.77 -15.94 -0.07
N ALA A 211 18.54 -16.35 -0.38
CA ALA A 211 17.36 -16.17 0.47
C ALA A 211 17.19 -17.35 1.43
N TRP A 212 16.72 -17.05 2.64
CA TRP A 212 16.41 -18.06 3.67
C TRP A 212 14.93 -18.42 3.64
N ASN A 213 14.54 -19.46 4.39
CA ASN A 213 13.14 -19.80 4.62
C ASN A 213 12.62 -19.26 5.94
N ILE A 214 11.30 -19.16 6.03
CA ILE A 214 10.58 -18.84 7.25
C ILE A 214 9.23 -19.56 7.24
N GLY A 215 8.72 -19.91 8.42
CA GLY A 215 7.31 -20.26 8.56
C GLY A 215 6.46 -19.06 8.15
N THR A 216 5.52 -19.26 7.24
CA THR A 216 4.58 -18.21 6.86
C THR A 216 3.20 -18.51 7.41
N GLU A 217 2.40 -17.48 7.62
CA GLU A 217 0.98 -17.59 7.94
C GLU A 217 0.17 -16.57 7.14
N VAL A 218 -1.14 -16.79 7.08
CA VAL A 218 -2.07 -15.84 6.50
C VAL A 218 -2.46 -14.81 7.55
N ALA A 219 -2.20 -13.54 7.24
CA ALA A 219 -2.73 -12.42 7.99
C ALA A 219 -3.86 -11.76 7.21
N HIS A 220 -4.99 -11.49 7.88
CA HIS A 220 -6.07 -10.72 7.30
C HIS A 220 -5.78 -9.22 7.39
N ILE A 221 -6.02 -8.48 6.32
CA ILE A 221 -5.87 -7.01 6.29
C ILE A 221 -6.96 -6.38 7.15
N PHE A 222 -8.20 -6.83 6.96
CA PHE A 222 -9.34 -6.48 7.78
C PHE A 222 -9.81 -7.70 8.58
N LEU A 223 -9.90 -7.53 9.90
CA LEU A 223 -10.32 -8.58 10.83
C LEU A 223 -11.74 -9.04 10.54
N ASN A 224 -12.01 -10.33 10.77
CA ASN A 224 -13.37 -10.87 10.63
C ASN A 224 -14.38 -10.22 11.60
N GLY A 225 -13.96 -9.89 12.82
CA GLY A 225 -14.82 -9.23 13.82
C GLY A 225 -15.13 -7.77 13.47
N ALA A 226 -14.25 -7.10 12.72
CA ALA A 226 -14.45 -5.72 12.30
C ALA A 226 -15.48 -5.58 11.15
N ARG A 227 -16.10 -6.69 10.74
CA ARG A 227 -17.11 -6.78 9.66
C ARG A 227 -18.53 -6.78 10.20
N SER A 228 -18.74 -7.31 11.40
CA SER A 228 -19.98 -7.09 12.16
C SER A 228 -20.04 -5.67 12.70
N ASP A 229 -18.89 -5.02 12.80
CA ASP A 229 -18.79 -3.59 13.09
C ASP A 229 -19.01 -2.79 11.81
N SER A 230 -20.25 -2.33 11.64
CA SER A 230 -20.65 -1.50 10.50
C SER A 230 -19.87 -0.20 10.42
N GLU A 231 -19.42 0.34 11.56
CA GLU A 231 -18.71 1.62 11.62
C GLU A 231 -17.27 1.47 11.17
N TYR A 232 -16.58 0.41 11.61
CA TYR A 232 -15.25 0.11 11.12
C TYR A 232 -15.25 -0.16 9.61
N THR A 233 -16.22 -0.96 9.13
CA THR A 233 -16.33 -1.27 7.70
C THR A 233 -16.66 -0.02 6.88
N ALA A 234 -17.55 0.84 7.36
CA ALA A 234 -17.86 2.12 6.72
C ALA A 234 -16.63 3.04 6.69
N SER A 235 -15.87 3.10 7.78
CA SER A 235 -14.66 3.93 7.90
C SER A 235 -13.55 3.45 6.97
N ALA A 236 -13.27 2.15 6.94
CA ALA A 236 -12.30 1.56 6.02
C ALA A 236 -12.72 1.76 4.55
N LYS A 237 -14.02 1.60 4.25
CA LYS A 237 -14.57 1.85 2.91
C LYS A 237 -14.46 3.32 2.52
N ALA A 238 -14.77 4.24 3.44
CA ALA A 238 -14.66 5.67 3.22
C ALA A 238 -13.21 6.06 2.93
N LEU A 239 -12.26 5.60 3.75
CA LEU A 239 -10.82 5.81 3.54
C LEU A 239 -10.37 5.33 2.16
N LEU A 240 -10.68 4.07 1.81
CA LEU A 240 -10.33 3.54 0.50
C LEU A 240 -11.00 4.33 -0.64
N SER A 241 -12.25 4.76 -0.46
CA SER A 241 -12.96 5.58 -1.46
C SER A 241 -12.34 6.96 -1.63
N LEU A 242 -11.83 7.58 -0.56
CA LEU A 242 -11.10 8.86 -0.63
C LEU A 242 -9.84 8.74 -1.50
N PHE A 243 -9.19 7.57 -1.53
CA PHE A 243 -8.07 7.28 -2.43
C PHE A 243 -8.49 6.81 -3.83
N GLY A 244 -9.77 6.87 -4.18
CA GLY A 244 -10.28 6.38 -5.46
C GLY A 244 -10.28 4.85 -5.60
N LEU A 245 -10.15 4.13 -4.48
CA LEU A 245 -10.10 2.66 -4.40
C LEU A 245 -11.46 2.05 -4.08
N GLU A 246 -12.58 2.70 -4.39
CA GLU A 246 -13.93 2.22 -4.06
C GLU A 246 -14.18 0.77 -4.55
N SER A 247 -13.81 0.48 -5.81
CA SER A 247 -13.94 -0.88 -6.37
C SER A 247 -13.05 -1.92 -5.67
N MET A 248 -11.98 -1.48 -5.00
CA MET A 248 -11.09 -2.35 -4.22
C MET A 248 -11.55 -2.45 -2.77
N ALA A 249 -12.19 -1.41 -2.22
CA ALA A 249 -12.88 -1.46 -0.94
C ALA A 249 -13.96 -2.55 -0.96
N ASP A 250 -14.76 -2.63 -2.03
CA ASP A 250 -15.78 -3.68 -2.16
C ASP A 250 -15.15 -5.08 -2.26
N LYS A 251 -13.96 -5.21 -2.88
CA LYS A 251 -13.23 -6.48 -2.94
C LYS A 251 -12.61 -6.86 -1.60
N LEU A 252 -12.09 -5.90 -0.85
CA LEU A 252 -11.43 -6.10 0.43
C LEU A 252 -12.43 -6.36 1.57
N LEU A 253 -13.47 -5.53 1.63
CA LEU A 253 -14.47 -5.51 2.70
C LEU A 253 -15.69 -6.38 2.40
N GLY A 254 -15.98 -6.68 1.12
CA GLY A 254 -17.13 -7.49 0.75
C GLY A 254 -17.13 -8.85 1.43
N ASN A 255 -18.29 -9.28 1.96
CA ASN A 255 -18.70 -10.37 2.88
C ASN A 255 -17.85 -11.65 3.11
N ARG A 256 -16.56 -11.73 2.77
CA ARG A 256 -15.78 -12.98 2.77
C ARG A 256 -14.47 -12.83 3.52
N ALA A 257 -14.38 -13.51 4.65
CA ALA A 257 -13.21 -13.59 5.54
C ALA A 257 -11.91 -13.86 4.78
N ASN A 258 -11.90 -14.98 4.08
CA ASN A 258 -10.74 -15.55 3.39
C ASN A 258 -10.65 -15.12 1.93
N ASN A 259 -11.14 -13.92 1.62
CA ASN A 259 -10.95 -13.35 0.30
C ASN A 259 -9.45 -13.17 0.07
N LEU A 260 -8.94 -13.65 -1.08
CA LEU A 260 -7.55 -13.47 -1.47
C LEU A 260 -7.11 -12.01 -1.38
N PHE A 261 -7.98 -11.05 -1.70
CA PHE A 261 -7.64 -9.62 -1.56
C PHE A 261 -7.45 -9.19 -0.10
N ASN A 262 -8.15 -9.81 0.85
CA ASN A 262 -8.12 -9.47 2.26
C ASN A 262 -7.07 -10.27 3.06
N VAL A 263 -6.23 -11.07 2.41
CA VAL A 263 -5.21 -11.88 3.08
C VAL A 263 -3.82 -11.58 2.53
N MET A 264 -2.80 -11.67 3.38
CA MET A 264 -1.40 -11.56 3.01
C MET A 264 -0.55 -12.62 3.68
N THR A 265 0.45 -13.12 2.96
CA THR A 265 1.40 -14.07 3.50
C THR A 265 2.41 -13.32 4.35
N LEU A 266 2.30 -13.43 5.67
CA LEU A 266 3.27 -12.89 6.61
C LEU A 266 4.13 -13.98 7.23
N CYS A 267 5.18 -13.57 7.92
CA CYS A 267 6.00 -14.45 8.75
C CYS A 267 5.20 -14.93 9.97
N GLU A 268 5.60 -16.07 10.51
CA GLU A 268 4.90 -16.77 11.59
C GLU A 268 4.43 -15.82 12.72
N ALA A 269 3.15 -15.97 13.08
CA ALA A 269 2.57 -15.25 14.20
C ALA A 269 3.28 -15.64 15.50
N ILE A 270 3.39 -14.70 16.43
CA ILE A 270 4.00 -14.96 17.73
C ILE A 270 3.01 -15.77 18.58
N PRO A 271 3.35 -16.99 19.05
CA PRO A 271 2.43 -17.79 19.84
C PRO A 271 1.98 -17.06 21.10
N GLY A 272 0.68 -17.01 21.34
CA GLY A 272 0.08 -16.34 22.50
C GLY A 272 -0.16 -14.83 22.32
N GLU A 273 0.21 -14.26 21.17
CA GLU A 273 -0.06 -12.85 20.87
C GLU A 273 -0.90 -12.73 19.59
N GLU A 274 -2.19 -12.46 19.75
CA GLU A 274 -3.07 -12.23 18.60
C GLU A 274 -2.59 -11.04 17.77
N HIS A 275 -2.53 -11.25 16.45
CA HIS A 275 -2.14 -10.25 15.45
C HIS A 275 -0.72 -9.69 15.61
N ALA A 276 0.13 -10.40 16.35
CA ALA A 276 1.55 -10.12 16.46
C ALA A 276 2.35 -10.96 15.47
N TYR A 277 3.16 -10.31 14.65
CA TYR A 277 4.00 -10.97 13.65
C TYR A 277 5.45 -10.53 13.84
N LYS A 278 6.36 -11.50 13.82
CA LYS A 278 7.79 -11.23 14.02
C LYS A 278 8.41 -10.68 12.75
N LEU A 279 8.81 -9.41 12.74
CA LEU A 279 9.54 -8.85 11.63
C LEU A 279 10.99 -9.34 11.61
N VAL A 280 11.37 -10.01 10.53
CA VAL A 280 12.76 -10.33 10.21
C VAL A 280 13.08 -9.70 8.85
N PRO A 281 13.58 -8.45 8.80
CA PRO A 281 13.90 -7.81 7.54
C PRO A 281 14.98 -8.60 6.80
N ARG A 282 14.84 -8.75 5.48
CA ARG A 282 15.87 -9.36 4.62
C ARG A 282 17.16 -8.55 4.64
N ASP A 283 17.03 -7.24 4.69
CA ASP A 283 18.12 -6.31 4.89
C ASP A 283 17.71 -5.28 5.96
N PRO A 284 18.17 -5.46 7.22
CA PRO A 284 17.87 -4.54 8.31
C PRO A 284 18.30 -3.10 8.01
N HIS A 285 19.32 -2.93 7.17
CA HIS A 285 19.90 -1.63 6.88
C HIS A 285 18.97 -0.77 6.01
N ILE A 286 18.11 -1.35 5.18
CA ILE A 286 17.25 -0.55 4.28
C ILE A 286 16.07 0.08 5.03
N PHE A 287 15.43 -0.67 5.93
CA PHE A 287 14.19 -0.22 6.58
C PHE A 287 14.40 0.47 7.93
N PHE A 288 15.52 0.21 8.59
CA PHE A 288 15.70 0.60 9.99
C PHE A 288 17.01 1.33 10.29
N GLN A 289 17.74 1.79 9.27
CA GLN A 289 19.00 2.55 9.44
C GLN A 289 18.85 3.75 10.39
N SER A 290 17.66 4.32 10.48
CA SER A 290 17.33 5.49 11.29
C SER A 290 16.60 5.18 12.60
N ILE A 291 16.38 3.89 12.93
CA ILE A 291 15.73 3.48 14.19
C ILE A 291 16.74 2.74 15.06
N PRO A 292 17.14 3.28 16.23
CA PRO A 292 18.16 2.67 17.10
C PRO A 292 17.84 1.23 17.53
N THR A 293 16.55 0.92 17.65
CA THR A 293 16.04 -0.40 18.00
C THR A 293 14.89 -0.75 17.04
N PRO A 294 15.18 -1.39 15.90
CA PRO A 294 14.12 -1.78 14.96
C PRO A 294 13.03 -2.60 15.66
N PRO A 295 11.75 -2.32 15.38
CA PRO A 295 10.66 -3.13 15.89
C PRO A 295 10.86 -4.58 15.39
N LYS A 296 11.04 -5.50 16.34
CA LYS A 296 11.17 -6.94 16.06
C LYS A 296 9.82 -7.62 15.79
N GLN A 297 8.75 -6.86 15.96
CA GLN A 297 7.38 -7.30 15.93
C GLN A 297 6.49 -6.16 15.43
N ILE A 298 5.50 -6.49 14.60
CA ILE A 298 4.34 -5.64 14.36
C ILE A 298 3.16 -6.29 15.05
N LYS A 299 2.39 -5.49 15.80
CA LYS A 299 1.10 -5.89 16.34
C LYS A 299 0.01 -5.08 15.64
N PHE A 300 -0.85 -5.74 14.88
CA PHE A 300 -2.04 -5.12 14.31
C PHE A 300 -3.16 -5.20 15.34
N ALA A 301 -3.15 -4.28 16.32
CA ALA A 301 -4.26 -4.13 17.26
C ALA A 301 -5.04 -2.87 16.90
N VAL A 302 -6.34 -3.02 16.67
CA VAL A 302 -7.29 -1.92 16.81
C VAL A 302 -7.65 -1.91 18.30
N ASP A 303 -7.27 -0.88 19.03
CA ASP A 303 -7.70 -0.74 20.42
C ASP A 303 -9.23 -0.51 20.43
N PRO A 304 -10.05 -1.45 20.93
CA PRO A 304 -11.51 -1.31 20.93
C PRO A 304 -11.96 -0.06 21.70
N GLN A 305 -11.21 0.33 22.74
CA GLN A 305 -11.54 1.51 23.55
C GLN A 305 -11.31 2.81 22.77
N SER A 306 -10.27 2.84 21.92
CA SER A 306 -9.99 3.99 21.05
C SER A 306 -11.09 4.24 19.98
N ALA A 307 -11.83 3.20 19.62
CA ALA A 307 -13.00 3.33 18.73
C ALA A 307 -14.23 3.88 19.49
N ILE A 308 -14.43 3.45 20.74
CA ILE A 308 -15.57 3.87 21.59
C ILE A 308 -15.40 5.32 22.09
N ASP A 309 -14.18 5.73 22.47
CA ASP A 309 -13.91 7.08 22.99
C ASP A 309 -13.98 8.18 21.90
N SER A 310 -14.25 7.81 20.65
CA SER A 310 -14.41 8.72 19.51
C SER A 310 -15.86 9.11 19.23
N GLU A 311 -16.84 8.52 19.94
CA GLU A 311 -18.24 8.91 19.86
C GLU A 311 -18.48 10.26 20.56
N VAL A 312 -18.40 11.35 19.80
CA VAL A 312 -18.94 12.65 20.24
C VAL A 312 -20.47 12.55 20.20
N PRO A 313 -21.19 12.90 21.30
CA PRO A 313 -22.65 12.93 21.29
C PRO A 313 -23.15 13.84 20.17
N LEU A 314 -23.86 13.26 19.20
CA LEU A 314 -24.61 14.02 18.21
C LEU A 314 -25.84 14.62 18.90
N ASP A 315 -25.72 15.87 19.33
CA ASP A 315 -26.88 16.70 19.70
C ASP A 315 -27.72 16.93 18.45
N LEU A 316 -28.65 16.02 18.20
CA LEU A 316 -29.69 16.21 17.20
C LEU A 316 -30.74 17.19 17.77
N PRO A 317 -31.11 18.25 17.02
CA PRO A 317 -32.13 19.17 17.46
C PRO A 317 -33.46 18.44 17.65
N SER A 318 -34.09 18.68 18.80
CA SER A 318 -35.41 18.15 19.15
C SER A 318 -36.48 18.63 18.16
N PRO A 319 -37.51 17.80 17.90
CA PRO A 319 -38.50 18.03 16.83
C PRO A 319 -39.33 19.31 17.00
#